data_AF-A0A7W2JYF0-F1
#
_entry.id   AF-A0A7W2JYF0-F1
#
_cell.length_a   1.000
_cell.length_b   1.000
_cell.length_c   1.000
_cell.angle_alpha   90.00
_cell.angle_beta   90.00
_cell.angle_gamma   90.00
#
_symmetry.space_group_name_H-M   'P 1'
#
loop_
_entity.id
_entity.type
_entity.pdbx_description
1 polymer ?
#
loop_
_entity_poly.entity_id
_entity_poly.type
_entity_poly.pdbx_seq_one_letter_code
_entity_poly.pdbx_strand_id
1 'polypeptide(L)'
;MFDFNKLLEINRQACEALEAPFASGPAVHCTRTFTILPLRYAAVAGTTGQRLRLPTLPDHLRHPYSVATLQQADYAIRPLRQGFLYVMEKRKRSGQHNLHPPYRIAANGSLSLVAPGQSEPDTTDVHTLRDMIRNTALAFNVHDLEDLAELRLFYSPDPLTEAAQQQLLRRRDRLPAVDVAAFTGLGCPTPRPYVLRHDQLDLVADFAAETDSSLRKLLDNQLFSETSVHSLTAARYMLGPVAGKPEARGIAVVVEDAIGITQQLNAWRNAGMEHLKDWLQASESVAGKPGPSNERKVLVAQAFTELHQQFS
;
A
#
# COMPACT_ATOMS: atom_id res chain seq x y z
N MET A 1 -24.05 1.95 -12.17
CA MET A 1 -23.82 1.96 -10.71
C MET A 1 -24.05 0.54 -10.22
N PHE A 2 -23.04 -0.14 -9.69
CA PHE A 2 -23.19 -1.52 -9.21
C PHE A 2 -23.90 -1.51 -7.85
N ASP A 3 -24.86 -2.42 -7.68
CA ASP A 3 -25.47 -2.68 -6.38
C ASP A 3 -24.42 -3.18 -5.39
N PHE A 4 -24.49 -2.74 -4.13
CA PHE A 4 -23.55 -3.08 -3.07
C PHE A 4 -23.45 -4.58 -2.85
N ASN A 5 -24.59 -5.29 -2.84
CA ASN A 5 -24.61 -6.75 -2.71
C ASN A 5 -23.90 -7.44 -3.87
N LYS A 6 -24.03 -6.89 -5.07
CA LYS A 6 -23.33 -7.37 -6.27
C LYS A 6 -21.83 -7.13 -6.17
N LEU A 7 -21.38 -5.99 -5.66
CA LEU A 7 -19.96 -5.72 -5.42
C LEU A 7 -19.35 -6.65 -4.38
N LEU A 8 -20.07 -6.94 -3.29
CA LEU A 8 -19.64 -7.90 -2.28
C LEU A 8 -19.44 -9.30 -2.87
N GLU A 9 -20.42 -9.76 -3.65
CA GLU A 9 -20.37 -11.09 -4.26
C GLU A 9 -19.25 -11.19 -5.30
N ILE A 10 -19.06 -10.16 -6.11
CA ILE A 10 -17.95 -10.08 -7.08
C ILE A 10 -16.61 -10.13 -6.36
N ASN A 11 -16.42 -9.35 -5.29
CA ASN A 11 -15.17 -9.31 -4.55
C ASN A 11 -14.89 -10.64 -3.84
N ARG A 12 -15.92 -11.28 -3.28
CA ARG A 12 -15.82 -12.62 -2.66
C ARG A 12 -15.33 -13.65 -3.66
N GLN A 13 -15.99 -13.74 -4.82
CA GLN A 13 -15.60 -14.68 -5.90
C GLN A 13 -14.18 -14.40 -6.42
N ALA A 14 -13.76 -13.13 -6.42
CA ALA A 14 -12.42 -12.73 -6.82
C ALA A 14 -11.37 -13.19 -5.81
N CYS A 15 -11.64 -13.01 -4.52
CA CYS A 15 -10.78 -13.52 -3.45
C CYS A 15 -10.68 -15.05 -3.50
N GLU A 16 -11.79 -15.75 -3.76
CA GLU A 16 -11.81 -17.21 -3.95
C GLU A 16 -10.94 -17.66 -5.14
N ALA A 17 -10.93 -16.90 -6.24
CA ALA A 17 -10.05 -17.19 -7.37
C ALA A 17 -8.56 -17.03 -7.02
N LEU A 18 -8.21 -16.22 -6.01
CA LEU A 18 -6.85 -16.06 -5.50
C LEU A 18 -6.46 -17.16 -4.49
N GLU A 19 -7.35 -18.09 -4.14
CA GLU A 19 -7.10 -19.16 -3.16
C GLU A 19 -6.32 -20.35 -3.70
N ALA A 20 -6.28 -20.55 -5.03
CA ALA A 20 -5.66 -21.70 -5.67
C ALA A 20 -4.23 -22.06 -5.15
N PRO A 21 -3.31 -21.10 -4.88
CA PRO A 21 -2.00 -21.41 -4.32
C PRO A 21 -1.99 -21.72 -2.80
N PHE A 22 -3.06 -21.41 -2.08
CA PHE A 22 -3.21 -21.67 -0.64
C PHE A 22 -4.04 -22.92 -0.32
N ALA A 23 -4.63 -23.57 -1.32
CA ALA A 23 -5.43 -24.77 -1.12
C ALA A 23 -4.53 -25.99 -0.78
N SER A 24 -4.50 -26.39 0.48
CA SER A 24 -4.00 -27.70 0.90
C SER A 24 -4.81 -28.81 0.21
N GLY A 25 -4.19 -29.98 -0.03
CA GLY A 25 -4.79 -31.14 -0.72
C GLY A 25 -6.10 -31.68 -0.11
N PRO A 26 -6.60 -32.85 -0.57
CA PRO A 26 -7.98 -33.25 -0.33
C PRO A 26 -8.24 -33.54 1.16
N ALA A 27 -8.79 -32.57 1.90
CA ALA A 27 -9.22 -32.77 3.28
C ALA A 27 -10.23 -31.70 3.73
N VAL A 28 -11.46 -32.18 3.99
CA VAL A 28 -12.47 -31.68 4.96
C VAL A 28 -12.88 -30.20 4.85
N HIS A 29 -14.16 -29.98 4.49
CA HIS A 29 -14.88 -28.70 4.39
C HIS A 29 -15.01 -27.86 5.69
N CYS A 30 -14.09 -27.98 6.65
CA CYS A 30 -14.11 -27.26 7.92
C CYS A 30 -12.86 -26.38 8.13
N THR A 31 -12.14 -26.01 7.07
CA THR A 31 -10.99 -25.12 7.17
C THR A 31 -11.43 -23.67 7.35
N ARG A 32 -11.14 -23.08 8.51
CA ARG A 32 -11.41 -21.67 8.81
C ARG A 32 -10.58 -20.79 7.86
N THR A 33 -11.23 -20.14 6.90
CA THR A 33 -10.59 -19.17 5.99
C THR A 33 -10.46 -17.81 6.67
N PHE A 34 -9.34 -17.12 6.46
CA PHE A 34 -9.10 -15.77 6.97
C PHE A 34 -8.57 -14.83 5.88
N THR A 35 -9.16 -13.66 5.77
CA THR A 35 -8.86 -12.68 4.73
C THR A 35 -7.74 -11.74 5.18
N ILE A 36 -6.76 -11.52 4.30
CA ILE A 36 -5.64 -10.60 4.50
C ILE A 36 -5.75 -9.45 3.49
N LEU A 37 -5.93 -8.22 3.98
CA LEU A 37 -5.89 -7.01 3.18
C LEU A 37 -4.48 -6.38 3.26
N PRO A 38 -3.66 -6.50 2.21
CA PRO A 38 -2.36 -5.86 2.19
C PRO A 38 -2.48 -4.34 1.95
N LEU A 39 -1.77 -3.56 2.75
CA LEU A 39 -1.70 -2.09 2.71
C LEU A 39 -0.23 -1.66 2.73
N ARG A 40 0.07 -0.38 2.53
CA ARG A 40 1.43 0.16 2.65
C ARG A 40 1.47 1.43 3.48
N TYR A 41 2.65 1.70 4.03
CA TYR A 41 3.00 3.06 4.43
C TYR A 41 3.26 3.94 3.22
N ALA A 42 2.77 5.17 3.26
CA ALA A 42 2.94 6.19 2.24
C ALA A 42 3.30 7.53 2.91
N ALA A 43 4.04 8.36 2.19
CA ALA A 43 4.16 9.77 2.53
C ALA A 43 3.06 10.56 1.81
N VAL A 44 2.37 11.41 2.56
CA VAL A 44 1.36 12.33 2.04
C VAL A 44 1.85 13.74 2.30
N ALA A 45 2.11 14.47 1.23
CA ALA A 45 2.57 15.84 1.30
C ALA A 45 1.40 16.82 1.14
N GLY A 46 1.52 17.97 1.78
CA GLY A 46 0.50 19.01 1.73
C GLY A 46 0.69 20.08 2.80
N THR A 47 -0.17 21.09 2.77
CA THR A 47 -0.19 22.14 3.79
C THR A 47 -0.49 21.55 5.18
N THR A 48 -0.11 22.26 6.25
CA THR A 48 -0.37 21.81 7.63
C THR A 48 -1.86 21.53 7.86
N GLY A 49 -2.76 22.41 7.39
CA GLY A 49 -4.21 22.20 7.53
C GLY A 49 -4.74 20.98 6.76
N GLN A 50 -4.14 20.64 5.62
CA GLN A 50 -4.48 19.43 4.87
C GLN A 50 -3.97 18.17 5.60
N ARG A 51 -2.75 18.19 6.11
CA ARG A 51 -2.14 17.05 6.81
C ARG A 51 -2.82 16.73 8.14
N LEU A 52 -3.36 17.74 8.84
CA LEU A 52 -4.15 17.54 10.07
C LEU A 52 -5.45 16.72 9.85
N ARG A 53 -5.88 16.53 8.60
CA ARG A 53 -7.02 15.66 8.26
C ARG A 53 -6.64 14.19 8.14
N LEU A 54 -5.35 13.85 8.08
CA LEU A 54 -4.93 12.46 8.02
C LEU A 54 -5.25 11.75 9.34
N PRO A 55 -5.66 10.47 9.30
CA PRO A 55 -5.84 9.69 10.51
C PRO A 55 -4.55 9.65 11.33
N THR A 56 -4.65 9.99 12.61
CA THR A 56 -3.49 9.93 13.51
C THR A 56 -3.16 8.47 13.81
N LEU A 57 -2.00 8.01 13.34
CA LEU A 57 -1.58 6.63 13.56
C LEU A 57 -1.24 6.40 15.04
N PRO A 58 -1.71 5.30 15.67
CA PRO A 58 -1.30 4.90 17.01
C PRO A 58 0.13 4.36 17.02
N ASP A 59 0.78 4.31 18.19
CA ASP A 59 2.22 4.02 18.32
C ASP A 59 2.67 2.70 17.66
N HIS A 60 1.85 1.64 17.73
CA HIS A 60 2.15 0.36 17.07
C HIS A 60 2.19 0.45 15.53
N LEU A 61 1.62 1.48 14.92
CA LEU A 61 1.63 1.74 13.48
C LEU A 61 2.56 2.89 13.08
N ARG A 62 3.34 3.45 14.02
CA ARG A 62 4.27 4.56 13.76
C ARG A 62 5.66 4.12 13.35
N HIS A 63 5.82 2.93 12.76
CA HIS A 63 7.14 2.43 12.36
C HIS A 63 7.93 3.41 11.48
N PRO A 64 7.35 4.05 10.44
CA PRO A 64 8.09 5.01 9.62
C PRO A 64 8.66 6.22 10.39
N TYR A 65 8.03 6.61 11.50
CA TYR A 65 8.49 7.74 12.33
C TYR A 65 9.78 7.43 13.08
N SER A 66 10.11 6.14 13.27
CA SER A 66 11.39 5.72 13.84
C SER A 66 12.57 5.96 12.90
N VAL A 67 12.31 6.07 11.59
CA VAL A 67 13.32 6.31 10.56
C VAL A 67 13.57 7.81 10.38
N ALA A 68 12.50 8.60 10.21
CA ALA A 68 12.59 10.04 10.05
C ALA A 68 11.30 10.74 10.47
N THR A 69 11.42 11.97 10.98
CA THR A 69 10.27 12.87 11.18
C THR A 69 10.15 13.79 9.97
N LEU A 70 8.95 13.91 9.42
CA LEU A 70 8.66 14.75 8.25
C LEU A 70 8.06 16.09 8.69
N GLN A 71 8.59 17.21 8.16
CA GLN A 71 8.09 18.54 8.50
C GLN A 71 7.00 19.03 7.53
N GLN A 72 7.19 18.82 6.22
CA GLN A 72 6.29 19.27 5.14
C GLN A 72 5.42 18.15 4.56
N ALA A 73 5.53 16.94 5.09
CA ALA A 73 4.73 15.77 4.75
C ALA A 73 4.36 15.03 6.04
N ASP A 74 3.51 14.03 5.93
CA ASP A 74 3.21 13.12 7.04
C ASP A 74 3.06 11.68 6.53
N TYR A 75 3.17 10.70 7.43
CA TYR A 75 2.98 9.30 7.09
C TYR A 75 1.52 8.89 7.23
N ALA A 76 1.04 8.15 6.24
CA ALA A 76 -0.29 7.57 6.23
C ALA A 76 -0.25 6.11 5.79
N ILE A 77 -1.29 5.35 6.15
CA ILE A 77 -1.50 4.01 5.61
C ILE A 77 -2.44 4.13 4.41
N ARG A 78 -2.06 3.53 3.29
CA ARG A 78 -2.81 3.57 2.02
C ARG A 78 -2.83 2.19 1.37
N PRO A 79 -3.75 1.90 0.44
CA PRO A 79 -3.70 0.73 -0.41
C PRO A 79 -2.36 0.62 -1.17
N LEU A 80 -2.02 -0.63 -1.51
CA LEU A 80 -0.85 -0.89 -2.35
C LEU A 80 -0.99 -0.19 -3.70
N ARG A 81 0.11 0.39 -4.17
CA ARG A 81 0.23 0.91 -5.55
C ARG A 81 0.60 -0.23 -6.50
N GLN A 82 0.46 -0.01 -7.81
CA GLN A 82 0.87 -0.97 -8.83
C GLN A 82 2.25 -1.60 -8.54
N GLY A 83 2.37 -2.92 -8.71
CA GLY A 83 3.58 -3.68 -8.45
C GLY A 83 3.33 -5.16 -8.17
N PHE A 84 4.13 -5.75 -7.29
CA PHE A 84 4.09 -7.17 -6.94
C PHE A 84 4.14 -7.39 -5.43
N LEU A 85 3.27 -8.25 -4.92
CA LEU A 85 3.23 -8.70 -3.54
C LEU A 85 3.68 -10.16 -3.45
N TYR A 86 4.70 -10.39 -2.63
CA TYR A 86 5.29 -11.68 -2.32
C TYR A 86 4.81 -12.11 -0.94
N VAL A 87 4.19 -13.29 -0.87
CA VAL A 87 3.65 -13.86 0.37
C VAL A 87 4.45 -15.09 0.75
N MET A 88 5.01 -15.09 1.95
CA MET A 88 5.70 -16.23 2.54
C MET A 88 4.89 -16.76 3.70
N GLU A 89 4.66 -18.07 3.71
CA GLU A 89 4.02 -18.73 4.83
C GLU A 89 4.95 -19.78 5.44
N LYS A 90 4.82 -19.97 6.75
CA LYS A 90 5.40 -21.10 7.46
C LYS A 90 4.27 -21.92 8.05
N ARG A 91 4.26 -23.22 7.75
CA ARG A 91 3.31 -24.18 8.32
C ARG A 91 3.96 -24.93 9.49
N LYS A 92 3.21 -25.21 10.56
CA LYS A 92 3.71 -25.92 11.75
C LYS A 92 4.10 -27.36 11.38
N ARG A 93 3.31 -28.01 10.51
CA ARG A 93 3.55 -29.36 10.02
C ARG A 93 4.82 -29.49 9.17
N SER A 94 5.06 -28.55 8.25
CA SER A 94 6.26 -28.59 7.39
C SER A 94 7.50 -28.01 8.08
N GLY A 95 7.31 -27.04 8.98
CA GLY A 95 8.39 -26.27 9.62
C GLY A 95 9.17 -25.35 8.68
N GLN A 96 8.87 -25.36 7.38
CA GLN A 96 9.59 -24.64 6.34
C GLN A 96 8.80 -23.43 5.83
N HIS A 97 9.53 -22.41 5.36
CA HIS A 97 8.93 -21.26 4.70
C HIS A 97 8.76 -21.54 3.22
N ASN A 98 7.55 -21.35 2.72
CA ASN A 98 7.21 -21.45 1.31
C ASN A 98 6.89 -20.06 0.78
N LEU A 99 7.46 -19.73 -0.38
CA LEU A 99 7.12 -18.54 -1.13
C LEU A 99 6.01 -18.89 -2.13
N HIS A 100 4.89 -18.18 -2.04
CA HIS A 100 3.79 -18.31 -2.99
C HIS A 100 4.13 -17.69 -4.34
N PRO A 101 3.44 -18.08 -5.42
CA PRO A 101 3.41 -17.29 -6.64
C PRO A 101 3.07 -15.82 -6.30
N PRO A 102 3.79 -14.83 -6.86
CA PRO A 102 3.57 -13.44 -6.52
C PRO A 102 2.20 -12.96 -7.02
N TYR A 103 1.57 -12.11 -6.21
CA TYR A 103 0.39 -11.37 -6.62
C TYR A 103 0.83 -10.14 -7.39
N ARG A 104 0.30 -9.95 -8.59
CA ARG A 104 0.39 -8.69 -9.30
C ARG A 104 -0.67 -7.73 -8.77
N ILE A 105 -0.27 -6.50 -8.49
CA ILE A 105 -1.14 -5.41 -8.04
C ILE A 105 -1.34 -4.49 -9.25
N ALA A 106 -2.58 -4.34 -9.69
CA ALA A 106 -2.95 -3.39 -10.74
C ALA A 106 -3.03 -1.96 -10.19
N ALA A 107 -3.11 -0.97 -11.09
CA ALA A 107 -3.23 0.44 -10.69
C ALA A 107 -4.46 0.72 -9.81
N ASN A 108 -5.55 -0.02 -9.94
CA ASN A 108 -6.71 0.14 -9.05
C ASN A 108 -6.54 -0.53 -7.67
N GLY A 109 -5.34 -1.05 -7.35
CA GLY A 109 -5.02 -1.78 -6.14
C GLY A 109 -5.45 -3.26 -6.16
N SER A 110 -6.07 -3.75 -7.24
CA SER A 110 -6.54 -5.13 -7.29
C SER A 110 -5.40 -6.15 -7.43
N LEU A 111 -5.55 -7.29 -6.76
CA LEU A 111 -4.63 -8.41 -6.72
C LEU A 111 -5.03 -9.45 -7.77
N SER A 112 -4.04 -9.96 -8.49
CA SER A 112 -4.21 -11.05 -9.44
C SER A 112 -3.02 -12.00 -9.41
N LEU A 113 -3.27 -13.31 -9.58
CA LEU A 113 -2.23 -14.31 -9.77
C LEU A 113 -1.84 -14.38 -11.24
N VAL A 114 -1.01 -13.43 -11.68
CA VAL A 114 -0.45 -13.42 -13.03
C VAL A 114 1.05 -13.64 -12.93
N ALA A 115 1.56 -14.63 -13.65
CA ALA A 115 2.99 -14.95 -13.64
C ALA A 115 3.82 -13.72 -14.07
N PRO A 116 4.95 -13.42 -13.40
CA PRO A 116 5.84 -12.35 -13.81
C PRO A 116 6.24 -12.49 -15.29
N GLY A 117 6.09 -11.41 -16.06
CA GLY A 117 6.41 -11.39 -17.50
C GLY A 117 5.25 -11.71 -18.44
N GLN A 118 4.07 -12.09 -17.93
CA GLN A 118 2.85 -12.09 -18.75
C GLN A 118 2.25 -10.68 -18.83
N SER A 119 1.71 -10.34 -20.01
CA SER A 119 1.03 -9.07 -20.26
C SER A 119 -0.12 -8.88 -19.27
N GLU A 120 -0.38 -7.62 -18.87
CA GLU A 120 -1.59 -7.32 -18.11
C GLU A 120 -2.79 -7.77 -18.94
N PRO A 121 -3.76 -8.48 -18.34
CA PRO A 121 -5.06 -8.55 -18.96
C PRO A 121 -5.59 -7.12 -19.07
N ASP A 122 -5.94 -6.69 -20.29
CA ASP A 122 -6.40 -5.32 -20.55
C ASP A 122 -7.56 -4.97 -19.61
N THR A 123 -7.38 -3.93 -18.79
CA THR A 123 -8.40 -3.47 -17.85
C THR A 123 -9.57 -2.79 -18.55
N THR A 124 -9.40 -2.43 -19.82
CA THR A 124 -10.41 -1.83 -20.70
C THR A 124 -11.36 -2.86 -21.33
N ASP A 125 -10.97 -4.14 -21.36
CA ASP A 125 -11.77 -5.22 -21.94
C ASP A 125 -12.57 -5.96 -20.85
N VAL A 126 -13.43 -5.23 -20.13
CA VAL A 126 -14.41 -5.82 -19.21
C VAL A 126 -15.61 -6.34 -20.01
N HIS A 127 -15.39 -7.38 -20.81
CA HIS A 127 -16.46 -8.00 -21.61
C HIS A 127 -17.23 -9.06 -20.84
N THR A 128 -16.64 -9.59 -19.76
CA THR A 128 -17.26 -10.66 -18.96
C THR A 128 -17.32 -10.33 -17.47
N LEU A 129 -18.32 -10.89 -16.78
CA LEU A 129 -18.43 -10.87 -15.32
C LEU A 129 -17.17 -11.40 -14.64
N ARG A 130 -16.48 -12.37 -15.27
CA ARG A 130 -15.26 -12.99 -14.76
C ARG A 130 -14.06 -12.03 -14.77
N ASP A 131 -13.95 -11.18 -15.80
CA ASP A 131 -12.91 -10.14 -15.86
C ASP A 131 -13.18 -9.03 -14.84
N MET A 132 -14.44 -8.67 -14.63
CA MET A 132 -14.85 -7.74 -13.58
C MET A 132 -14.54 -8.30 -12.18
N ILE A 133 -14.80 -9.58 -11.95
CA ILE A 133 -14.45 -10.29 -10.70
C ILE A 133 -12.93 -10.22 -10.48
N ARG A 134 -12.12 -10.68 -11.43
CA ARG A 134 -10.65 -10.67 -11.29
C ARG A 134 -10.08 -9.28 -10.99
N ASN A 135 -10.63 -8.21 -11.58
CA ASN A 135 -10.11 -6.86 -11.46
C ASN A 135 -10.53 -6.13 -10.16
N THR A 136 -11.15 -6.81 -9.19
CA THR A 136 -11.70 -6.17 -7.97
C THR A 136 -11.20 -6.73 -6.64
N ALA A 137 -10.47 -7.85 -6.64
CA ALA A 137 -9.93 -8.43 -5.40
C ALA A 137 -8.90 -7.49 -4.78
N LEU A 138 -9.09 -7.01 -3.54
CA LEU A 138 -8.10 -6.21 -2.82
C LEU A 138 -7.36 -7.00 -1.75
N ALA A 139 -7.83 -8.20 -1.47
CA ALA A 139 -7.39 -9.06 -0.39
C ALA A 139 -7.24 -10.48 -0.91
N PHE A 140 -6.50 -11.30 -0.17
CA PHE A 140 -6.37 -12.72 -0.44
C PHE A 140 -6.71 -13.52 0.82
N ASN A 141 -7.04 -14.79 0.64
CA ASN A 141 -7.45 -15.66 1.72
C ASN A 141 -6.32 -16.61 2.12
N VAL A 142 -6.23 -16.90 3.42
CA VAL A 142 -5.33 -17.91 3.97
C VAL A 142 -6.16 -18.98 4.66
N HIS A 143 -5.81 -20.24 4.41
CA HIS A 143 -6.50 -21.41 4.98
C HIS A 143 -5.66 -22.07 6.08
N ASP A 144 -6.22 -23.08 6.73
CA ASP A 144 -5.55 -23.91 7.73
C ASP A 144 -4.86 -23.09 8.83
N LEU A 145 -5.59 -22.16 9.44
CA LEU A 145 -5.02 -21.21 10.43
C LEU A 145 -4.40 -21.92 11.65
N GLU A 146 -4.87 -23.12 11.98
CA GLU A 146 -4.28 -23.93 13.04
C GLU A 146 -2.85 -24.38 12.70
N ASP A 147 -2.58 -24.63 11.42
CA ASP A 147 -1.26 -25.01 10.91
C ASP A 147 -0.43 -23.80 10.46
N LEU A 148 -1.04 -22.64 10.23
CA LEU A 148 -0.31 -21.42 9.94
C LEU A 148 0.48 -20.96 11.17
N ALA A 149 1.81 -21.04 11.10
CA ALA A 149 2.68 -20.55 12.15
C ALA A 149 3.02 -19.07 11.95
N GLU A 150 3.17 -18.66 10.69
CA GLU A 150 3.75 -17.36 10.36
C GLU A 150 3.38 -16.93 8.95
N LEU A 151 3.05 -15.65 8.79
CA LEU A 151 2.85 -15.01 7.49
C LEU A 151 3.78 -13.80 7.38
N ARG A 152 4.52 -13.69 6.27
CA ARG A 152 5.39 -12.54 5.95
C ARG A 152 5.04 -12.02 4.57
N LEU A 153 4.90 -10.70 4.45
CA LEU A 153 4.56 -10.04 3.19
C LEU A 153 5.72 -9.13 2.77
N PHE A 154 5.99 -9.08 1.48
CA PHE A 154 6.97 -8.17 0.89
C PHE A 154 6.41 -7.57 -0.39
N TYR A 155 6.53 -6.26 -0.54
CA TYR A 155 6.11 -5.54 -1.74
C TYR A 155 7.32 -5.08 -2.56
N SER A 156 7.20 -5.17 -3.88
CA SER A 156 8.16 -4.65 -4.85
C SER A 156 7.43 -3.93 -5.98
N PRO A 157 7.90 -2.75 -6.43
CA PRO A 157 7.34 -2.10 -7.62
C PRO A 157 7.55 -2.93 -8.90
N ASP A 158 8.69 -3.62 -8.96
CA ASP A 158 9.13 -4.40 -10.13
C ASP A 158 9.14 -5.89 -9.80
N PRO A 159 8.94 -6.78 -10.79
CA PRO A 159 8.97 -8.21 -10.55
C PRO A 159 10.38 -8.66 -10.16
N LEU A 160 10.49 -9.38 -9.04
CA LEU A 160 11.74 -9.99 -8.59
C LEU A 160 12.12 -11.16 -9.49
N THR A 161 13.39 -11.19 -9.88
CA THR A 161 14.02 -12.38 -10.47
C THR A 161 14.01 -13.56 -9.50
N GLU A 162 14.11 -14.79 -10.01
CA GLU A 162 14.17 -15.98 -9.16
C GLU A 162 15.32 -15.91 -8.13
N ALA A 163 16.48 -15.40 -8.53
CA ALA A 163 17.61 -15.19 -7.63
C ALA A 163 17.28 -14.20 -6.50
N ALA A 164 16.57 -13.11 -6.81
CA ALA A 164 16.12 -12.15 -5.81
C ALA A 164 15.05 -12.74 -4.87
N GLN A 165 14.15 -13.58 -5.39
CA GLN A 165 13.17 -14.31 -4.58
C GLN A 165 13.85 -15.30 -3.61
N GLN A 166 14.88 -16.01 -4.06
CA GLN A 166 15.68 -16.88 -3.19
C GLN A 166 16.44 -16.08 -2.13
N GLN A 167 16.95 -14.90 -2.48
CA GLN A 167 17.58 -14.01 -1.51
C GLN A 167 16.57 -13.46 -0.49
N LEU A 168 15.34 -13.16 -0.92
CA LEU A 168 14.24 -12.77 -0.05
C LEU A 168 13.92 -13.87 0.96
N LEU A 169 13.78 -15.13 0.52
CA LEU A 169 13.58 -16.28 1.41
C LEU A 169 14.71 -16.47 2.44
N ARG A 170 15.97 -16.22 2.04
CA ARG A 170 17.13 -16.27 2.94
C ARG A 170 17.13 -15.11 3.96
N ARG A 171 16.65 -13.94 3.56
CA ARG A 171 16.59 -12.71 4.39
C ARG A 171 15.23 -12.47 5.02
N ARG A 172 14.32 -13.46 4.96
CA ARG A 172 12.93 -13.35 5.39
C ARG A 172 12.80 -12.75 6.78
N ASP A 173 13.73 -13.06 7.69
CA ASP A 173 13.75 -12.63 9.09
C ASP A 173 13.82 -11.10 9.27
N ARG A 174 14.18 -10.35 8.22
CA ARG A 174 14.13 -8.87 8.19
C ARG A 174 12.74 -8.30 7.98
N LEU A 175 11.79 -9.12 7.56
CA LEU A 175 10.40 -8.70 7.37
C LEU A 175 9.63 -8.85 8.70
N PRO A 176 8.54 -8.09 8.89
CA PRO A 176 7.66 -8.34 10.02
C PRO A 176 6.97 -9.70 9.85
N ALA A 177 6.98 -10.48 10.93
CA ALA A 177 6.23 -11.73 11.04
C ALA A 177 4.83 -11.43 11.59
N VAL A 178 3.80 -11.93 10.92
CA VAL A 178 2.40 -11.82 11.36
C VAL A 178 1.92 -13.19 11.83
N ASP A 179 1.58 -13.28 13.11
CA ASP A 179 0.84 -14.40 13.68
C ASP A 179 -0.66 -14.16 13.46
N VAL A 180 -1.18 -14.68 12.35
CA VAL A 180 -2.59 -14.52 11.98
C VAL A 180 -3.51 -15.24 12.97
N ALA A 181 -3.08 -16.39 13.52
CA ALA A 181 -3.89 -17.19 14.43
C ALA A 181 -4.27 -16.39 15.69
N ALA A 182 -3.39 -15.50 16.15
CA ALA A 182 -3.65 -14.60 17.28
C ALA A 182 -4.85 -13.65 17.08
N PHE A 183 -5.30 -13.43 15.84
CA PHE A 183 -6.41 -12.54 15.49
C PHE A 183 -7.72 -13.27 15.21
N THR A 184 -7.74 -14.61 15.33
CA THR A 184 -8.92 -15.42 14.97
C THR A 184 -9.92 -15.60 16.13
N GLY A 185 -9.51 -15.30 17.37
CA GLY A 185 -10.31 -15.51 18.58
C GLY A 185 -11.32 -14.40 18.89
N LEU A 186 -12.16 -14.66 19.90
CA LEU A 186 -13.25 -13.78 20.35
C LEU A 186 -12.81 -12.57 21.19
N GLY A 187 -11.53 -12.51 21.60
CA GLY A 187 -10.99 -11.41 22.42
C GLY A 187 -10.44 -10.27 21.56
N CYS A 188 -10.29 -9.08 22.14
CA CYS A 188 -9.53 -8.00 21.50
C CYS A 188 -8.05 -8.38 21.50
N PRO A 189 -7.45 -8.76 20.35
CA PRO A 189 -6.02 -9.06 20.33
C PRO A 189 -5.26 -7.78 20.68
N THR A 190 -4.18 -7.94 21.44
CA THR A 190 -3.25 -6.85 21.75
C THR A 190 -2.79 -6.20 20.44
N PRO A 191 -2.79 -4.87 20.32
CA PRO A 191 -2.30 -4.20 19.13
C PRO A 191 -0.91 -4.72 18.73
N ARG A 192 -0.75 -5.10 17.46
CA ARG A 192 0.52 -5.60 16.92
C ARG A 192 1.05 -4.62 15.89
N PRO A 193 2.39 -4.45 15.81
CA PRO A 193 2.97 -3.68 14.73
C PRO A 193 2.49 -4.16 13.37
N TYR A 194 2.28 -3.23 12.44
CA TYR A 194 1.88 -3.51 11.05
C TYR A 194 0.50 -4.16 10.84
N VAL A 195 -0.28 -4.40 11.89
CA VAL A 195 -1.58 -5.09 11.77
C VAL A 195 -2.72 -4.19 12.19
N LEU A 196 -3.76 -4.15 11.36
CA LEU A 196 -5.00 -3.43 11.55
C LEU A 196 -6.16 -4.43 11.58
N ARG A 197 -7.08 -4.26 12.52
CA ARG A 197 -8.34 -4.99 12.53
C ARG A 197 -9.39 -4.31 11.64
N HIS A 198 -10.50 -5.01 11.38
CA HIS A 198 -11.61 -4.48 10.59
C HIS A 198 -12.19 -3.17 11.18
N ASP A 199 -12.18 -3.01 12.51
CA ASP A 199 -12.71 -1.85 13.24
C ASP A 199 -11.74 -0.66 13.25
N GLN A 200 -10.52 -0.87 12.77
CA GLN A 200 -9.46 0.13 12.71
C GLN A 200 -9.20 0.61 11.28
N LEU A 201 -9.99 0.16 10.29
CA LEU A 201 -9.77 0.53 8.89
C LEU A 201 -9.90 2.03 8.63
N ASP A 202 -10.56 2.80 9.50
CA ASP A 202 -10.59 4.27 9.44
C ASP A 202 -9.22 4.93 9.71
N LEU A 203 -8.22 4.17 10.17
CA LEU A 203 -6.82 4.62 10.23
C LEU A 203 -6.14 4.60 8.86
N VAL A 204 -6.73 3.94 7.87
CA VAL A 204 -6.27 3.95 6.48
C VAL A 204 -6.82 5.19 5.80
N ALA A 205 -5.96 6.04 5.26
CA ALA A 205 -6.35 7.36 4.75
C ALA A 205 -7.42 7.26 3.66
N ASP A 206 -7.32 6.26 2.77
CA ASP A 206 -8.29 6.06 1.71
C ASP A 206 -9.67 5.59 2.22
N PHE A 207 -9.76 4.92 3.36
CA PHE A 207 -11.05 4.60 4.00
C PHE A 207 -11.63 5.82 4.71
N ALA A 208 -10.83 6.57 5.47
CA ALA A 208 -11.27 7.81 6.11
C ALA A 208 -11.80 8.85 5.08
N ALA A 209 -11.19 8.87 3.90
CA ALA A 209 -11.57 9.72 2.79
C ALA A 209 -12.91 9.33 2.12
N GLU A 210 -13.53 8.20 2.47
CA GLU A 210 -14.92 7.89 2.04
C GLU A 210 -15.92 8.91 2.62
N THR A 211 -15.63 9.43 3.82
CA THR A 211 -16.48 10.41 4.51
C THR A 211 -15.93 11.84 4.52
N ASP A 212 -14.66 12.06 4.14
CA ASP A 212 -14.04 13.38 4.02
C ASP A 212 -13.60 13.67 2.57
N SER A 213 -14.39 14.49 1.87
CA SER A 213 -14.14 14.89 0.48
C SER A 213 -12.88 15.76 0.30
N SER A 214 -12.46 16.49 1.34
CA SER A 214 -11.24 17.30 1.27
C SER A 214 -10.00 16.43 1.46
N LEU A 215 -10.09 15.42 2.34
CA LEU A 215 -9.05 14.40 2.45
C LEU A 215 -8.94 13.61 1.14
N ARG A 216 -10.06 13.22 0.52
CA ARG A 216 -10.06 12.59 -0.82
C ARG A 216 -9.28 13.43 -1.84
N LYS A 217 -9.60 14.72 -1.97
CA LYS A 217 -8.88 15.65 -2.86
C LYS A 217 -7.37 15.73 -2.56
N LEU A 218 -6.98 15.70 -1.28
CA LEU A 218 -5.56 15.68 -0.91
C LEU A 218 -4.87 14.42 -1.42
N LEU A 219 -5.50 13.25 -1.24
CA LEU A 219 -4.97 11.96 -1.64
C LEU A 219 -4.91 11.80 -3.16
N ASP A 220 -5.90 12.35 -3.87
CA ASP A 220 -5.99 12.33 -5.33
C ASP A 220 -4.89 13.18 -6.01
N ASN A 221 -4.33 14.15 -5.29
CA ASN A 221 -3.24 15.00 -5.76
C ASN A 221 -1.83 14.43 -5.47
N GLN A 222 -1.72 13.23 -4.89
CA GLN A 222 -0.43 12.58 -4.62
C GLN A 222 0.06 11.77 -5.84
N LEU A 223 1.37 11.51 -5.94
CA LEU A 223 1.98 10.77 -7.07
C LEU A 223 1.32 9.40 -7.37
N PHE A 224 0.88 8.68 -6.33
CA PHE A 224 0.20 7.39 -6.44
C PHE A 224 -1.26 7.53 -6.03
N SER A 225 -1.98 8.40 -6.72
CA SER A 225 -3.38 8.73 -6.44
C SER A 225 -4.39 7.76 -7.04
N GLU A 226 -3.93 6.64 -7.59
CA GLU A 226 -4.68 5.76 -8.49
C GLU A 226 -6.18 5.70 -8.17
N THR A 227 -6.95 6.39 -9.01
CA THR A 227 -8.16 7.16 -8.69
C THR A 227 -9.42 6.35 -8.42
N SER A 228 -9.33 5.05 -8.15
CA SER A 228 -10.51 4.26 -7.86
C SER A 228 -10.21 2.90 -7.26
N VAL A 229 -9.91 2.87 -5.96
CA VAL A 229 -10.06 1.65 -5.17
C VAL A 229 -11.56 1.37 -5.05
N HIS A 230 -12.12 0.66 -6.03
CA HIS A 230 -13.56 0.48 -6.23
C HIS A 230 -14.24 -0.41 -5.17
N SER A 231 -13.50 -0.98 -4.21
CA SER A 231 -14.00 -2.01 -3.29
C SER A 231 -13.56 -1.86 -1.83
N LEU A 232 -13.24 -0.64 -1.36
CA LEU A 232 -12.91 -0.40 0.06
C LEU A 232 -14.02 -0.87 1.01
N THR A 233 -15.27 -0.50 0.75
CA THR A 233 -16.42 -0.97 1.53
C THR A 233 -16.57 -2.49 1.51
N ALA A 234 -16.26 -3.13 0.37
CA ALA A 234 -16.28 -4.59 0.27
C ALA A 234 -15.16 -5.24 1.08
N ALA A 235 -13.95 -4.67 1.05
CA ALA A 235 -12.84 -5.11 1.88
C ALA A 235 -13.17 -4.99 3.38
N ARG A 236 -13.80 -3.89 3.82
CA ARG A 236 -14.27 -3.74 5.21
C ARG A 236 -15.25 -4.84 5.59
N TYR A 237 -16.21 -5.14 4.72
CA TYR A 237 -17.18 -6.22 4.96
C TYR A 237 -16.50 -7.59 5.05
N MET A 238 -15.54 -7.88 4.16
CA MET A 238 -14.84 -9.17 4.12
C MET A 238 -14.01 -9.43 5.38
N LEU A 239 -13.34 -8.41 5.92
CA LEU A 239 -12.57 -8.51 7.16
C LEU A 239 -13.47 -8.58 8.40
N GLY A 240 -14.64 -7.96 8.34
CA GLY A 240 -15.60 -7.87 9.43
C GLY A 240 -16.30 -9.18 9.77
N PRO A 241 -16.88 -9.26 10.98
CA PRO A 241 -17.72 -10.38 11.41
C PRO A 241 -18.96 -10.54 10.52
N VAL A 242 -19.51 -11.75 10.45
CA VAL A 242 -20.79 -12.04 9.80
C VAL A 242 -21.91 -11.90 10.82
N ALA A 243 -23.11 -11.53 10.38
CA ALA A 243 -24.30 -11.52 11.23
C ALA A 243 -24.42 -12.83 12.05
N GLY A 244 -24.49 -12.70 13.37
CA GLY A 244 -24.59 -13.83 14.31
C GLY A 244 -23.27 -14.49 14.71
N LYS A 245 -22.12 -14.05 14.19
CA LYS A 245 -20.78 -14.52 14.59
C LYS A 245 -19.86 -13.33 14.90
N PRO A 246 -19.51 -13.08 16.17
CA PRO A 246 -18.70 -11.91 16.55
C PRO A 246 -17.22 -12.00 16.13
N GLU A 247 -16.80 -13.15 15.60
CA GLU A 247 -15.40 -13.39 15.24
C GLU A 247 -15.04 -12.63 13.96
N ALA A 248 -13.90 -11.93 14.00
CA ALA A 248 -13.34 -11.31 12.81
C ALA A 248 -13.01 -12.38 11.77
N ARG A 249 -13.13 -12.01 10.49
CA ARG A 249 -12.80 -12.89 9.36
C ARG A 249 -11.49 -12.52 8.69
N GLY A 250 -10.88 -11.41 9.08
CA GLY A 250 -9.65 -10.97 8.48
C GLY A 250 -8.96 -9.84 9.23
N ILE A 251 -7.77 -9.53 8.76
CA ILE A 251 -6.96 -8.40 9.19
C ILE A 251 -6.39 -7.67 7.98
N ALA A 252 -6.00 -6.43 8.17
CA ALA A 252 -5.16 -5.72 7.23
C ALA A 252 -3.70 -5.72 7.72
N VAL A 253 -2.77 -5.91 6.79
CA VAL A 253 -1.33 -5.97 7.05
C VAL A 253 -0.63 -4.88 6.26
N VAL A 254 0.09 -4.01 6.96
CA VAL A 254 0.82 -2.88 6.38
C VAL A 254 2.24 -3.32 6.05
N VAL A 255 2.59 -3.31 4.77
CA VAL A 255 3.95 -3.59 4.31
C VAL A 255 4.76 -2.30 4.18
N GLU A 256 6.09 -2.46 4.20
CA GLU A 256 7.01 -1.37 3.92
C GLU A 256 7.14 -1.13 2.42
N ASP A 257 6.96 0.12 1.99
CA ASP A 257 7.20 0.59 0.62
C ASP A 257 8.16 1.80 0.68
N ALA A 258 9.39 1.54 1.14
CA ALA A 258 10.40 2.59 1.30
C ALA A 258 10.70 3.33 -0.03
N ILE A 259 10.65 2.60 -1.15
CA ILE A 259 10.81 3.17 -2.50
C ILE A 259 9.66 4.13 -2.80
N GLY A 260 8.41 3.71 -2.58
CA GLY A 260 7.24 4.55 -2.82
C GLY A 260 7.20 5.80 -1.93
N ILE A 261 7.56 5.68 -0.64
CA ILE A 261 7.71 6.83 0.25
C ILE A 261 8.73 7.82 -0.34
N THR A 262 9.90 7.33 -0.76
CA THR A 262 10.95 8.17 -1.34
C THR A 262 10.49 8.84 -2.64
N GLN A 263 9.80 8.10 -3.51
CA GLN A 263 9.25 8.62 -4.76
C GLN A 263 8.18 9.70 -4.50
N GLN A 264 7.30 9.51 -3.51
CA GLN A 264 6.28 10.50 -3.13
C GLN A 264 6.92 11.80 -2.63
N LEU A 265 7.91 11.69 -1.74
CA LEU A 265 8.64 12.86 -1.22
C LEU A 265 9.39 13.59 -2.33
N ASN A 266 10.03 12.86 -3.24
CA ASN A 266 10.72 13.43 -4.39
C ASN A 266 9.76 14.11 -5.38
N ALA A 267 8.62 13.49 -5.66
CA ALA A 267 7.60 14.08 -6.52
C ALA A 267 7.03 15.36 -5.92
N TRP A 268 6.77 15.39 -4.62
CA TRP A 268 6.35 16.61 -3.93
C TRP A 268 7.39 17.72 -4.03
N ARG A 269 8.66 17.41 -3.75
CA ARG A 269 9.77 18.36 -3.87
C ARG A 269 9.86 18.92 -5.29
N ASN A 270 9.76 18.06 -6.30
CA ASN A 270 9.83 18.46 -7.70
C ASN A 270 8.61 19.28 -8.13
N ALA A 271 7.41 18.95 -7.63
CA ALA A 271 6.20 19.72 -7.90
C ALA A 271 6.33 21.17 -7.41
N GLY A 272 6.95 21.39 -6.24
CA GLY A 272 7.28 22.74 -5.77
C GLY A 272 8.23 23.49 -6.69
N MET A 273 9.25 22.80 -7.23
CA MET A 273 10.20 23.40 -8.18
C MET A 273 9.59 23.72 -9.54
N GLU A 274 8.62 22.93 -10.00
CA GLU A 274 8.00 23.14 -11.31
C GLU A 274 7.27 24.49 -11.39
N HIS A 275 6.69 24.95 -10.28
CA HIS A 275 6.06 26.28 -10.19
C HIS A 275 7.07 27.44 -10.28
N LEU A 276 8.32 27.19 -9.92
CA LEU A 276 9.40 28.18 -9.98
C LEU A 276 10.16 28.14 -11.31
N LYS A 277 9.94 27.13 -12.15
CA LYS A 277 10.73 26.87 -13.35
C LYS A 277 10.73 28.04 -14.32
N ASP A 278 9.55 28.59 -14.63
CA ASP A 278 9.43 29.73 -15.54
C ASP A 278 10.14 30.97 -14.98
N TRP A 279 10.01 31.21 -13.68
CA TRP A 279 10.71 32.31 -13.01
C TRP A 279 12.23 32.11 -12.98
N LEU A 280 12.70 30.89 -12.71
CA LEU A 280 14.12 30.53 -12.67
C LEU A 280 14.77 30.68 -14.06
N GLN A 281 14.05 30.31 -15.12
CA GLN A 281 14.50 30.41 -16.51
C GLN A 281 14.41 31.84 -17.05
N ALA A 282 13.60 32.71 -16.45
CA ALA A 282 13.50 34.09 -16.86
C ALA A 282 14.87 34.79 -16.75
N SER A 283 15.18 35.59 -17.77
CA SER A 283 16.36 36.47 -17.81
C SER A 283 15.90 37.90 -18.06
N GLU A 284 16.46 38.83 -17.32
CA GLU A 284 16.24 40.26 -17.56
C GLU A 284 17.28 40.75 -18.57
N SER A 285 16.82 41.43 -19.62
CA SER A 285 17.72 42.10 -20.56
C SER A 285 18.22 43.40 -19.96
N VAL A 286 19.53 43.58 -19.92
CA VAL A 286 20.17 44.82 -19.46
C VAL A 286 20.95 45.39 -20.64
N ALA A 287 20.60 46.63 -21.04
CA ALA A 287 21.24 47.33 -22.15
C ALA A 287 21.27 46.52 -23.48
N GLY A 288 20.19 45.80 -23.78
CA GLY A 288 20.05 45.04 -25.03
C GLY A 288 20.81 43.72 -25.08
N LYS A 289 21.42 43.28 -23.97
CA LYS A 289 22.07 41.97 -23.84
C LYS A 289 21.31 41.11 -22.84
N PRO A 290 21.14 39.80 -23.10
CA PRO A 290 20.53 38.89 -22.14
C PRO A 290 21.38 38.85 -20.88
N GLY A 291 20.80 39.26 -19.74
CA GLY A 291 21.40 39.14 -18.43
C GLY A 291 21.37 37.69 -17.91
N PRO A 292 21.97 37.41 -16.75
CA PRO A 292 21.93 36.08 -16.15
C PRO A 292 20.49 35.70 -15.79
N SER A 293 20.15 34.42 -15.97
CA SER A 293 18.88 33.85 -15.51
C SER A 293 18.73 34.01 -13.99
N ASN A 294 17.49 34.03 -13.50
CA ASN A 294 17.23 34.07 -12.06
C ASN A 294 17.81 32.85 -11.35
N GLU A 295 17.83 31.67 -11.98
CA GLU A 295 18.55 30.50 -11.48
C GLU A 295 20.02 30.80 -11.19
N ARG A 296 20.73 31.43 -12.14
CA ARG A 296 22.14 31.79 -11.96
C ARG A 296 22.32 32.82 -10.86
N LYS A 297 21.39 33.78 -10.72
CA LYS A 297 21.41 34.76 -9.62
C LYS A 297 21.29 34.05 -8.25
N VAL A 298 20.38 33.09 -8.11
CA VAL A 298 20.17 32.32 -6.86
C VAL A 298 21.41 31.47 -6.52
N LEU A 299 21.95 30.73 -7.49
CA LEU A 299 23.13 29.89 -7.27
C LEU A 299 24.35 30.71 -6.81
N VAL A 300 24.56 31.88 -7.41
CA VAL A 300 25.65 32.78 -7.01
C VAL A 300 25.41 33.30 -5.59
N ALA A 301 24.20 33.74 -5.26
CA ALA A 301 23.87 34.22 -3.92
C ALA A 301 24.06 33.14 -2.84
N GLN A 302 23.67 31.89 -3.14
CA GLN A 302 23.86 30.76 -2.25
C GLN A 302 25.34 30.45 -2.02
N ALA A 303 26.13 30.38 -3.09
CA ALA A 303 27.58 30.17 -2.99
C ALA A 303 28.29 31.27 -2.18
N PHE A 304 27.89 32.54 -2.36
CA PHE A 304 28.40 33.64 -1.53
C PHE A 304 28.03 33.49 -0.06
N THR A 305 26.81 33.03 0.24
CA THR A 305 26.35 32.80 1.62
C THR A 305 27.13 31.66 2.28
N GLU A 306 27.34 30.55 1.56
CA GLU A 306 28.13 29.40 2.03
C GLU A 306 29.59 29.78 2.27
N LEU A 307 30.21 30.53 1.35
CA LEU A 307 31.56 31.07 1.55
C LEU A 307 31.63 31.99 2.76
N HIS A 308 30.66 32.90 2.91
CA HIS A 308 30.64 33.80 4.06
C HIS A 308 30.55 33.02 5.39
N GLN A 309 29.76 31.95 5.46
CA GLN A 309 29.67 31.09 6.65
C GLN A 309 30.95 30.28 6.92
N GLN A 310 31.75 29.95 5.90
CA GLN A 310 33.00 29.21 6.07
C GLN A 310 34.18 30.10 6.49
N PHE A 311 34.12 31.39 6.16
CA PHE A 311 35.21 32.34 6.38
C PHE A 311 34.88 33.45 7.41
N SER A 312 33.77 33.30 8.14
CA SER A 312 33.39 34.12 9.30
C SER A 312 33.37 33.26 10.56
#